data_AF-A0A2V4C587-F1
#
_entry.id   AF-A0A2V4C587-F1
#
_cell.length_a   1.000
_cell.length_b   1.000
_cell.length_c   1.000
_cell.angle_alpha   90.00
_cell.angle_beta   90.00
_cell.angle_gamma   90.00
#
_symmetry.space_group_name_H-M   'P 1'
#
loop_
_entity.id
_entity.type
_entity.pdbx_description
1 polymer ?
#
loop_
_entity_poly.entity_id
_entity_poly.type
_entity_poly.pdbx_seq_one_letter_code
_entity_poly.pdbx_strand_id
1 'polypeptide(L)'
;MTIVQFHSEVLQINEIQLIDLISKNKRELKLLFINLEIEPSNTELLGQILVHLSAQELTDNARNSEEIQFLFTELAFYFKRNNNQGFVVYALEVICDSVLKNRLNAWIQIKQYSDIESNVLMFEEYLKKLSTAITDGVENYENEVLRDLNNYYVATIELFNEKNRQELLEKFNELFTSEELQNVFPILKYYDENKFQFSGEIQIKEIAYKIFEPSLFTESLFNDKFLNYIRHHSSTNWHRILLGYDNNTIRSQIIHFGQTNFDNGYKELKASDVVKLYSYFNMRKHYYSSLSLFERFDQFNKLYKSNGIIKFIDIGCGPATSGIALIDYLSSIGNTPVSFDYFGVDYYKSMRDEAKIFMDNSLYTSVSHEEYITSLNDFDFDWLANANSIFVNACYLFASDSLDEIELAKSVQNIKKAKPDVPFYFLFQNTTNPLKNTKYFKFKNQFANSKELLTENNTIRYNNKRNSTFPPESETIFFEILEIT
;
A
#
# COMPACT_ATOMS: atom_id res chain seq x y z
N MET A 1 -20.96 6.51 9.69
CA MET A 1 -22.24 5.76 9.77
C MET A 1 -22.05 4.39 10.43
N THR A 2 -22.98 3.89 11.25
CA THR A 2 -22.96 2.48 11.76
C THR A 2 -23.80 1.54 10.89
N ILE A 3 -23.59 0.22 10.99
CA ILE A 3 -24.41 -0.76 10.24
C ILE A 3 -25.90 -0.70 10.59
N VAL A 4 -26.24 -0.45 11.86
CA VAL A 4 -27.63 -0.33 12.32
C VAL A 4 -28.30 0.93 11.73
N GLN A 5 -27.56 2.03 11.67
CA GLN A 5 -28.03 3.27 11.04
C GLN A 5 -28.25 3.05 9.54
N PHE A 6 -27.24 2.52 8.84
CA PHE A 6 -27.32 2.23 7.42
C PHE A 6 -28.49 1.31 7.08
N HIS A 7 -28.64 0.21 7.82
CA HIS A 7 -29.78 -0.70 7.71
C HIS A 7 -31.12 0.02 7.85
N SER A 8 -31.28 0.80 8.92
CA SER A 8 -32.55 1.48 9.21
C SER A 8 -32.92 2.50 8.13
N GLU A 9 -31.93 3.18 7.56
CA GLU A 9 -32.13 4.14 6.47
C GLU A 9 -32.49 3.43 5.16
N VAL A 10 -31.75 2.39 4.78
CA VAL A 10 -31.97 1.66 3.51
C VAL A 10 -33.38 1.06 3.43
N LEU A 11 -33.92 0.56 4.55
CA LEU A 11 -35.26 -0.03 4.58
C LEU A 11 -36.42 0.98 4.40
N GLN A 12 -36.14 2.28 4.43
CA GLN A 12 -37.16 3.34 4.42
C GLN A 12 -37.12 4.22 3.17
N ILE A 13 -36.14 4.03 2.30
CA ILE A 13 -35.87 4.91 1.16
C ILE A 13 -36.14 4.22 -0.16
N ASN A 14 -36.53 4.99 -1.17
CA ASN A 14 -36.67 4.49 -2.55
C ASN A 14 -35.33 4.50 -3.31
N GLU A 15 -35.33 4.00 -4.55
CA GLU A 15 -34.11 3.89 -5.37
C GLU A 15 -33.34 5.22 -5.56
N ILE A 16 -34.04 6.34 -5.75
CA ILE A 16 -33.41 7.66 -5.98
C ILE A 16 -32.72 8.13 -4.68
N GLN A 17 -33.41 7.96 -3.56
CA GLN A 17 -32.87 8.31 -2.24
C GLN A 17 -31.73 7.39 -1.83
N LEU A 18 -31.77 6.12 -2.22
CA LEU A 18 -30.69 5.16 -1.99
C LEU A 18 -29.42 5.56 -2.75
N ILE A 19 -29.54 5.91 -4.03
CA ILE A 19 -28.42 6.40 -4.84
C ILE A 19 -27.82 7.66 -4.20
N ASP A 20 -28.65 8.63 -3.81
CA ASP A 20 -28.19 9.85 -3.15
C ASP A 20 -27.50 9.57 -1.80
N LEU A 21 -28.04 8.63 -1.00
CA LEU A 21 -27.43 8.20 0.27
C LEU A 21 -26.04 7.61 0.04
N ILE A 22 -25.91 6.69 -0.91
CA ILE A 22 -24.64 6.02 -1.21
C ILE A 22 -23.64 7.03 -1.78
N SER A 23 -24.05 7.86 -2.74
CA SER A 23 -23.19 8.86 -3.37
C SER A 23 -22.57 9.81 -2.34
N LYS A 24 -23.38 10.31 -1.39
CA LYS A 24 -22.91 11.21 -0.31
C LYS A 24 -22.03 10.52 0.74
N ASN A 25 -22.19 9.21 0.93
CA ASN A 25 -21.54 8.47 2.01
C ASN A 25 -20.58 7.36 1.51
N LYS A 26 -20.20 7.35 0.23
CA LYS A 26 -19.44 6.25 -0.41
C LYS A 26 -18.20 5.85 0.40
N ARG A 27 -17.39 6.82 0.82
CA ARG A 27 -16.18 6.60 1.64
C ARG A 27 -16.51 6.05 3.04
N GLU A 28 -17.52 6.59 3.71
CA GLU A 28 -17.94 6.09 5.02
C GLU A 28 -18.49 4.66 4.93
N LEU A 29 -19.26 4.35 3.88
CA LEU A 29 -19.79 3.02 3.62
C LEU A 29 -18.68 2.03 3.30
N LYS A 30 -17.71 2.41 2.45
CA LYS A 30 -16.54 1.57 2.17
C LYS A 30 -15.79 1.25 3.47
N LEU A 31 -15.55 2.26 4.30
CA LEU A 31 -14.89 2.08 5.59
C LEU A 31 -15.72 1.21 6.56
N LEU A 32 -17.04 1.34 6.55
CA LEU A 32 -17.96 0.48 7.28
C LEU A 32 -17.79 -0.98 6.85
N PHE A 33 -17.88 -1.29 5.55
CA PHE A 33 -17.73 -2.66 5.04
C PHE A 33 -16.33 -3.26 5.26
N ILE A 34 -15.27 -2.44 5.19
CA ILE A 34 -13.90 -2.84 5.52
C ILE A 34 -13.80 -3.29 6.98
N ASN A 35 -14.42 -2.54 7.89
CA ASN A 35 -14.33 -2.77 9.33
C ASN A 35 -15.43 -3.67 9.91
N LEU A 36 -16.43 -4.04 9.11
CA LEU A 36 -17.52 -4.87 9.59
C LEU A 36 -17.03 -6.28 9.87
N GLU A 37 -17.11 -6.68 11.13
CA GLU A 37 -16.75 -8.02 11.56
C GLU A 37 -17.80 -9.05 11.13
N ILE A 38 -17.34 -10.26 10.86
CA ILE A 38 -18.19 -11.39 10.47
C ILE A 38 -18.89 -11.92 11.72
N GLU A 39 -20.03 -11.33 12.04
CA GLU A 39 -20.87 -11.72 13.17
C GLU A 39 -22.29 -12.08 12.71
N PRO A 40 -23.02 -12.96 13.43
CA PRO A 40 -24.40 -13.32 13.08
C PRO A 40 -25.33 -12.11 12.98
N SER A 41 -25.20 -11.14 13.89
CA SER A 41 -26.00 -9.90 13.93
C SER A 41 -25.77 -9.04 12.68
N ASN A 42 -24.51 -8.79 12.32
CA ASN A 42 -24.15 -8.00 11.13
C ASN A 42 -24.63 -8.70 9.85
N THR A 43 -24.47 -10.02 9.81
CA THR A 43 -24.91 -10.85 8.67
C THR A 43 -26.41 -10.81 8.48
N GLU A 44 -27.18 -10.86 9.57
CA GLU A 44 -28.63 -10.74 9.54
C GLU A 44 -29.07 -9.37 8.99
N LEU A 45 -28.49 -8.28 9.49
CA LEU A 45 -28.79 -6.92 9.01
C LEU A 45 -28.48 -6.76 7.51
N LEU A 46 -27.29 -7.18 7.07
CA LEU A 46 -26.93 -7.10 5.65
C LEU A 46 -27.81 -8.01 4.78
N GLY A 47 -28.23 -9.17 5.29
CA GLY A 47 -29.16 -10.06 4.60
C GLY A 47 -30.54 -9.41 4.41
N GLN A 48 -31.04 -8.73 5.44
CA GLN A 48 -32.30 -7.97 5.36
C GLN A 48 -32.21 -6.82 4.35
N ILE A 49 -31.09 -6.10 4.31
CA ILE A 49 -30.83 -5.08 3.28
C ILE A 49 -30.89 -5.72 1.89
N LEU A 50 -30.15 -6.80 1.66
CA LEU A 50 -30.10 -7.43 0.34
C LEU A 50 -31.48 -7.92 -0.12
N VAL A 51 -32.26 -8.55 0.77
CA VAL A 51 -33.64 -8.99 0.47
C VAL A 51 -34.54 -7.79 0.15
N HIS A 52 -34.42 -6.70 0.91
CA HIS A 52 -35.22 -5.50 0.68
C HIS A 52 -34.91 -4.88 -0.68
N LEU A 53 -33.62 -4.68 -0.99
CA LEU A 53 -33.19 -4.08 -2.26
C LEU A 53 -33.69 -4.85 -3.47
N SER A 54 -33.64 -6.18 -3.40
CA SER A 54 -34.12 -7.02 -4.50
C SER A 54 -35.65 -7.02 -4.63
N ALA A 55 -36.38 -6.75 -3.55
CA ALA A 55 -37.83 -6.58 -3.58
C ALA A 55 -38.27 -5.20 -4.10
N GLN A 56 -37.38 -4.20 -4.15
CA GLN A 56 -37.70 -2.85 -4.64
C GLN A 56 -37.88 -2.75 -6.17
N GLU A 57 -37.66 -3.83 -6.93
CA GLU A 57 -37.74 -3.83 -8.40
C GLU A 57 -36.96 -2.66 -9.04
N LEU A 58 -35.69 -2.50 -8.67
CA LEU A 58 -34.82 -1.42 -9.17
C LEU A 58 -34.89 -1.30 -10.69
N THR A 59 -35.05 -0.07 -11.18
CA THR A 59 -35.04 0.23 -12.62
C THR A 59 -33.69 -0.14 -13.23
N ASP A 60 -33.65 -0.42 -14.55
CA ASP A 60 -32.38 -0.72 -15.23
C ASP A 60 -31.35 0.41 -15.07
N ASN A 61 -31.80 1.67 -15.07
CA ASN A 61 -30.93 2.82 -14.85
C ASN A 61 -30.35 2.83 -13.44
N ALA A 62 -31.17 2.57 -12.41
CA ALA A 62 -30.69 2.50 -11.04
C ALA A 62 -29.75 1.30 -10.86
N ARG A 63 -30.11 0.12 -11.39
CA ARG A 63 -29.28 -1.09 -11.36
C ARG A 63 -27.90 -0.83 -11.94
N ASN A 64 -27.81 -0.13 -13.06
CA ASN A 64 -26.55 0.17 -13.72
C ASN A 64 -25.81 1.39 -13.15
N SER A 65 -26.33 2.03 -12.09
CA SER A 65 -25.66 3.17 -11.46
C SER A 65 -24.41 2.71 -10.68
N GLU A 66 -23.39 3.57 -10.63
CA GLU A 66 -22.14 3.29 -9.91
C GLU A 66 -22.40 2.97 -8.43
N GLU A 67 -23.34 3.69 -7.81
CA GLU A 67 -23.72 3.54 -6.42
C GLU A 67 -24.34 2.17 -6.09
N ILE A 68 -25.26 1.70 -6.94
CA ILE A 68 -25.88 0.39 -6.76
C ILE A 68 -24.85 -0.71 -7.03
N GLN A 69 -24.05 -0.58 -8.08
CA GLN A 69 -22.98 -1.52 -8.38
C GLN A 69 -21.96 -1.61 -7.24
N PHE A 70 -21.57 -0.48 -6.65
CA PHE A 70 -20.74 -0.40 -5.46
C PHE A 70 -21.38 -1.17 -4.29
N LEU A 71 -22.63 -0.86 -3.92
CA LEU A 71 -23.28 -1.46 -2.76
C LEU A 71 -23.40 -2.98 -2.91
N PHE A 72 -23.87 -3.47 -4.07
CA PHE A 72 -24.00 -4.90 -4.31
C PHE A 72 -22.66 -5.62 -4.32
N THR A 73 -21.60 -4.96 -4.82
CA THR A 73 -20.23 -5.51 -4.79
C THR A 73 -19.72 -5.64 -3.35
N GLU A 74 -19.89 -4.61 -2.51
CA GLU A 74 -19.48 -4.64 -1.10
C GLU A 74 -20.26 -5.71 -0.31
N LEU A 75 -21.57 -5.84 -0.55
CA LEU A 75 -22.41 -6.91 0.00
C LEU A 75 -21.90 -8.29 -0.41
N ALA A 76 -21.62 -8.50 -1.70
CA ALA A 76 -21.13 -9.77 -2.22
C ALA A 76 -19.78 -10.16 -1.58
N PHE A 77 -18.84 -9.23 -1.44
CA PHE A 77 -17.57 -9.50 -0.78
C PHE A 77 -17.71 -9.75 0.73
N TYR A 78 -18.61 -9.04 1.42
CA TYR A 78 -18.95 -9.38 2.81
C TYR A 78 -19.47 -10.81 2.91
N PHE A 79 -20.43 -11.21 2.08
CA PHE A 79 -20.99 -12.56 2.14
C PHE A 79 -20.02 -13.64 1.66
N LYS A 80 -19.09 -13.34 0.74
CA LYS A 80 -17.97 -14.21 0.39
C LYS A 80 -17.10 -14.49 1.63
N ARG A 81 -16.73 -13.44 2.38
CA ARG A 81 -15.94 -13.56 3.62
C ARG A 81 -16.69 -14.37 4.69
N ASN A 82 -18.00 -14.16 4.83
CA ASN A 82 -18.87 -14.95 5.71
C ASN A 82 -19.19 -16.36 5.17
N ASN A 83 -18.67 -16.74 3.99
CA ASN A 83 -18.93 -18.02 3.33
C ASN A 83 -20.43 -18.32 3.11
N ASN A 84 -21.25 -17.29 2.87
CA ASN A 84 -22.69 -17.43 2.58
C ASN A 84 -22.93 -17.40 1.06
N GLN A 85 -22.93 -18.59 0.46
CA GLN A 85 -23.09 -18.77 -0.98
C GLN A 85 -24.40 -18.17 -1.52
N GLY A 86 -25.52 -18.36 -0.83
CA GLY A 86 -26.84 -17.94 -1.31
C GLY A 86 -26.92 -16.42 -1.50
N PHE A 87 -26.41 -15.65 -0.53
CA PHE A 87 -26.40 -14.19 -0.65
C PHE A 87 -25.38 -13.67 -1.65
N VAL A 88 -24.26 -14.37 -1.87
CA VAL A 88 -23.33 -14.01 -2.96
C VAL A 88 -24.00 -14.20 -4.32
N VAL A 89 -24.66 -15.35 -4.55
CA VAL A 89 -25.41 -15.60 -5.80
C VAL A 89 -26.45 -14.51 -6.01
N TYR A 90 -27.19 -14.15 -4.96
CA TYR A 90 -28.23 -13.15 -5.08
C TYR A 90 -27.69 -11.76 -5.42
N ALA A 91 -26.55 -11.36 -4.84
CA ALA A 91 -25.91 -10.11 -5.21
C ALA A 91 -25.42 -10.11 -6.67
N LEU A 92 -24.93 -11.25 -7.17
CA LEU A 92 -24.44 -11.40 -8.55
C LEU A 92 -25.52 -11.24 -9.63
N GLU A 93 -26.80 -11.41 -9.30
CA GLU A 93 -27.92 -11.17 -10.23
C GLU A 93 -28.06 -9.67 -10.59
N VAL A 94 -27.56 -8.78 -9.74
CA VAL A 94 -27.65 -7.32 -9.90
C VAL A 94 -26.34 -6.73 -10.39
N ILE A 95 -25.20 -7.31 -10.01
CA ILE A 95 -23.88 -6.84 -10.43
C ILE A 95 -23.75 -7.00 -11.96
N CYS A 96 -23.40 -5.90 -12.64
CA CYS A 96 -23.11 -5.88 -14.07
C CYS A 96 -21.87 -6.72 -14.39
N ASP A 97 -21.78 -7.17 -15.64
CA ASP A 97 -20.62 -7.93 -16.08
C ASP A 97 -19.35 -7.10 -15.90
N SER A 98 -18.48 -7.61 -15.05
CA SER A 98 -17.27 -6.96 -14.57
C SER A 98 -16.28 -8.03 -14.16
N VAL A 99 -15.01 -7.62 -14.06
CA VAL A 99 -13.96 -8.48 -13.52
C VAL A 99 -14.34 -9.01 -12.12
N LEU A 100 -14.86 -8.15 -11.24
CA LEU A 100 -15.23 -8.53 -9.88
C LEU A 100 -16.35 -9.59 -9.86
N LYS A 101 -17.37 -9.45 -10.71
CA LYS A 101 -18.41 -10.47 -10.91
C LYS A 101 -17.82 -11.81 -11.35
N ASN A 102 -16.87 -11.79 -12.28
CA ASN A 102 -16.21 -13.01 -12.77
C ASN A 102 -15.41 -13.72 -11.67
N ARG A 103 -14.71 -12.96 -10.81
CA ARG A 103 -14.01 -13.53 -9.63
C ARG A 103 -14.97 -14.20 -8.67
N LEU A 104 -16.10 -13.55 -8.37
CA LEU A 104 -17.14 -14.10 -7.50
C LEU A 104 -17.80 -15.35 -8.13
N ASN A 105 -18.03 -15.36 -9.44
CA ASN A 105 -18.53 -16.53 -10.17
C ASN A 105 -17.55 -17.72 -10.13
N ALA A 106 -16.25 -17.47 -10.23
CA ALA A 106 -15.22 -18.51 -10.09
C ALA A 106 -15.21 -19.07 -8.66
N TRP A 107 -15.34 -18.22 -7.64
CA TRP A 107 -15.48 -18.65 -6.25
C TRP A 107 -16.75 -19.48 -6.01
N ILE A 108 -17.90 -19.06 -6.54
CA ILE A 108 -19.16 -19.80 -6.45
C ILE A 108 -19.04 -21.20 -7.07
N GLN A 109 -18.35 -21.31 -8.21
CA GLN A 109 -18.14 -22.61 -8.86
C GLN A 109 -17.44 -23.59 -7.92
N ILE A 110 -16.35 -23.18 -7.26
CA ILE A 110 -15.66 -24.05 -6.30
C ILE A 110 -16.59 -24.44 -5.16
N LYS A 111 -17.40 -23.50 -4.66
CA LYS A 111 -18.36 -23.76 -3.58
C LYS A 111 -19.51 -24.70 -3.96
N GLN A 112 -19.74 -24.92 -5.26
CA GLN A 112 -20.73 -25.85 -5.77
C GLN A 112 -20.21 -27.27 -5.96
N TYR A 113 -18.91 -27.51 -5.74
CA TYR A 113 -18.35 -28.85 -5.82
C TYR A 113 -18.98 -29.76 -4.76
N SER A 114 -19.67 -30.81 -5.22
CA SER A 114 -20.32 -31.80 -4.36
C SER A 114 -19.33 -32.76 -3.72
N ASP A 115 -18.23 -33.03 -4.44
CA ASP A 115 -17.23 -34.04 -4.09
C ASP A 115 -15.82 -33.45 -4.17
N ILE A 116 -14.91 -33.98 -3.35
CA ILE A 116 -13.52 -33.52 -3.30
C ILE A 116 -12.79 -33.75 -4.64
N GLU A 117 -13.17 -34.79 -5.38
CA GLU A 117 -12.71 -35.12 -6.72
C GLU A 117 -13.02 -34.02 -7.76
N SER A 118 -14.07 -33.21 -7.55
CA SER A 118 -14.44 -32.12 -8.46
C SER A 118 -13.32 -31.09 -8.64
N ASN A 119 -12.43 -30.92 -7.64
CA ASN A 119 -11.28 -30.03 -7.76
C ASN A 119 -10.30 -30.45 -8.86
N VAL A 120 -10.27 -31.73 -9.22
CA VAL A 120 -9.50 -32.27 -10.35
C VAL A 120 -10.34 -32.29 -11.62
N LEU A 121 -11.56 -32.83 -11.53
CA LEU A 121 -12.42 -33.06 -12.71
C LEU A 121 -12.94 -31.76 -13.35
N MET A 122 -13.17 -30.71 -12.56
CA MET A 122 -13.74 -29.44 -13.00
C MET A 122 -12.71 -28.30 -13.00
N PHE A 123 -11.42 -28.63 -12.91
CA PHE A 123 -10.35 -27.63 -12.83
C PHE A 123 -10.31 -26.70 -14.06
N GLU A 124 -10.44 -27.25 -15.26
CA GLU A 124 -10.48 -26.45 -16.50
C GLU A 124 -11.67 -25.49 -16.53
N GLU A 125 -12.84 -25.92 -16.05
CA GLU A 125 -14.01 -25.05 -15.97
C GLU A 125 -13.77 -23.90 -15.01
N TYR A 126 -13.10 -24.17 -13.89
CA TYR A 126 -12.71 -23.14 -12.93
C TYR A 126 -11.72 -22.15 -13.55
N LEU A 127 -10.68 -22.64 -14.22
CA LEU A 127 -9.71 -21.79 -14.92
C LEU A 127 -10.37 -20.96 -16.01
N LYS A 128 -11.35 -21.51 -16.73
CA LYS A 128 -12.11 -20.77 -17.73
C LYS A 128 -12.81 -19.56 -17.12
N LYS A 129 -13.52 -19.74 -15.99
CA LYS A 129 -14.19 -18.61 -15.30
C LYS A 129 -13.21 -17.63 -14.68
N LEU A 130 -12.14 -18.13 -14.07
CA LEU A 130 -11.15 -17.26 -13.43
C LEU A 130 -10.37 -16.44 -14.47
N SER A 131 -10.06 -17.01 -15.63
CA SER A 131 -9.33 -16.32 -16.70
C SER A 131 -10.12 -15.14 -17.28
N THR A 132 -11.46 -15.18 -17.28
CA THR A 132 -12.27 -14.03 -17.71
C THR A 132 -12.29 -12.89 -16.69
N ALA A 133 -11.68 -13.08 -15.53
CA ALA A 133 -11.54 -12.05 -14.50
C ALA A 133 -10.19 -11.32 -14.56
N ILE A 134 -9.32 -11.57 -15.54
CA ILE A 134 -8.01 -10.90 -15.59
C ILE A 134 -8.14 -9.43 -15.97
N THR A 135 -8.94 -9.12 -17.00
CA THR A 135 -9.13 -7.76 -17.49
C THR A 135 -10.46 -7.65 -18.24
N ASP A 136 -11.06 -6.46 -18.20
CA ASP A 136 -12.19 -6.06 -19.04
C ASP A 136 -11.76 -5.18 -20.23
N GLY A 137 -10.44 -5.01 -20.43
CA GLY A 137 -9.85 -4.13 -21.44
C GLY A 137 -9.58 -2.70 -20.95
N VAL A 138 -10.03 -2.34 -19.75
CA VAL A 138 -9.75 -1.05 -19.10
C VAL A 138 -8.89 -1.25 -17.87
N GLU A 139 -9.29 -2.16 -16.99
CA GLU A 139 -8.61 -2.45 -15.73
C GLU A 139 -7.92 -3.81 -15.77
N ASN A 140 -6.78 -3.93 -15.07
CA ASN A 140 -6.03 -5.17 -14.95
C ASN A 140 -6.04 -5.64 -13.49
N TYR A 141 -6.64 -6.81 -13.26
CA TYR A 141 -6.78 -7.48 -11.97
C TYR A 141 -6.00 -8.80 -11.92
N GLU A 142 -5.04 -8.98 -12.82
CA GLU A 142 -4.25 -10.21 -12.93
C GLU A 142 -3.70 -10.63 -11.57
N ASN A 143 -3.17 -9.69 -10.77
CA ASN A 143 -2.60 -10.05 -9.49
C ASN A 143 -3.64 -10.48 -8.45
N GLU A 144 -4.82 -9.85 -8.39
CA GLU A 144 -5.93 -10.35 -7.57
C GLU A 144 -6.41 -11.73 -8.01
N VAL A 145 -6.42 -11.99 -9.32
CA VAL A 145 -6.79 -13.26 -9.91
C VAL A 145 -5.76 -14.35 -9.58
N LEU A 146 -4.46 -14.04 -9.63
CA LEU A 146 -3.39 -14.95 -9.20
C LEU A 146 -3.50 -15.28 -7.70
N ARG A 147 -3.94 -14.33 -6.86
CA ARG A 147 -4.24 -14.62 -5.44
C ARG A 147 -5.43 -15.55 -5.27
N ASP A 148 -6.52 -15.34 -6.01
CA ASP A 148 -7.67 -16.25 -5.96
C ASP A 148 -7.26 -17.68 -6.38
N LEU A 149 -6.40 -17.80 -7.40
CA LEU A 149 -5.81 -19.09 -7.81
C LEU A 149 -4.92 -19.70 -6.72
N ASN A 150 -4.06 -18.91 -6.07
CA ASN A 150 -3.24 -19.35 -4.95
C ASN A 150 -4.09 -19.86 -3.78
N ASN A 151 -5.12 -19.10 -3.40
CA ASN A 151 -6.02 -19.45 -2.31
C ASN A 151 -6.78 -20.75 -2.61
N TYR A 152 -7.21 -20.94 -3.85
CA TYR A 152 -7.79 -22.20 -4.31
C TYR A 152 -6.78 -23.36 -4.21
N TYR A 153 -5.54 -23.15 -4.67
CA TYR A 153 -4.47 -24.15 -4.61
C TYR A 153 -4.19 -24.60 -3.18
N VAL A 154 -3.94 -23.65 -2.27
CA VAL A 154 -3.63 -23.93 -0.85
C VAL A 154 -4.79 -24.64 -0.16
N ALA A 155 -6.01 -24.11 -0.27
CA ALA A 155 -7.19 -24.70 0.38
C ALA A 155 -7.48 -26.12 -0.14
N THR A 156 -7.25 -26.37 -1.44
CA THR A 156 -7.46 -27.69 -2.04
C THR A 156 -6.41 -28.70 -1.58
N ILE A 157 -5.14 -28.28 -1.45
CA ILE A 157 -4.08 -29.13 -0.90
C ILE A 157 -4.36 -29.50 0.54
N GLU A 158 -4.73 -28.51 1.37
CA GLU A 158 -5.11 -28.74 2.77
C GLU A 158 -6.27 -29.74 2.85
N LEU A 159 -7.30 -29.56 2.04
CA LEU A 159 -8.45 -30.46 1.97
C LEU A 159 -8.05 -31.90 1.56
N PHE A 160 -7.20 -32.10 0.54
CA PHE A 160 -6.75 -33.44 0.15
C PHE A 160 -5.93 -34.11 1.25
N ASN A 161 -5.07 -33.35 1.94
CA ASN A 161 -4.27 -33.84 3.06
C ASN A 161 -5.16 -34.25 4.24
N GLU A 162 -6.12 -33.40 4.64
CA GLU A 162 -7.09 -33.70 5.70
C GLU A 162 -7.91 -34.96 5.42
N LYS A 163 -8.25 -35.21 4.15
CA LYS A 163 -9.00 -36.40 3.73
C LYS A 163 -8.11 -37.60 3.36
N ASN A 164 -6.79 -37.50 3.51
CA ASN A 164 -5.81 -38.53 3.15
C ASN A 164 -5.95 -39.03 1.70
N ARG A 165 -6.17 -38.12 0.74
CA ARG A 165 -6.35 -38.44 -0.69
C ARG A 165 -5.11 -38.10 -1.50
N GLN A 166 -4.01 -38.80 -1.23
CA GLN A 166 -2.71 -38.57 -1.87
C GLN A 166 -2.75 -38.65 -3.41
N GLU A 167 -3.50 -39.60 -3.96
CA GLU A 167 -3.66 -39.73 -5.42
C GLU A 167 -4.31 -38.49 -6.06
N LEU A 168 -5.28 -37.87 -5.37
CA LEU A 168 -5.91 -36.64 -5.86
C LEU A 168 -4.97 -35.44 -5.75
N LEU A 169 -4.17 -35.38 -4.69
CA LEU A 169 -3.15 -34.35 -4.51
C LEU A 169 -2.11 -34.38 -5.63
N GLU A 170 -1.62 -35.56 -5.99
CA GLU A 170 -0.65 -35.73 -7.10
C GLU A 170 -1.26 -35.26 -8.43
N LYS A 171 -2.45 -35.76 -8.77
CA LYS A 171 -3.18 -35.32 -9.98
C LYS A 171 -3.42 -33.81 -10.01
N PHE A 172 -3.80 -33.23 -8.88
CA PHE A 172 -4.05 -31.79 -8.80
C PHE A 172 -2.80 -30.95 -9.01
N ASN A 173 -1.65 -31.36 -8.46
CA ASN A 173 -0.38 -30.70 -8.70
C ASN A 173 0.05 -30.81 -10.17
N GLU A 174 -0.15 -31.97 -10.80
CA GLU A 174 0.14 -32.17 -12.23
C GLU A 174 -0.64 -31.17 -13.11
N LEU A 175 -1.90 -30.88 -12.76
CA LEU A 175 -2.72 -29.91 -13.51
C LEU A 175 -2.12 -28.49 -13.50
N PHE A 176 -1.51 -28.05 -12.40
CA PHE A 176 -0.87 -26.74 -12.32
C PHE A 176 0.41 -26.65 -13.17
N THR A 177 1.08 -27.79 -13.38
CA THR A 177 2.31 -27.89 -14.17
C THR A 177 2.10 -28.36 -15.61
N SER A 178 0.85 -28.60 -16.02
CA SER A 178 0.52 -29.12 -17.35
C SER A 178 0.80 -28.07 -18.43
N GLU A 179 1.74 -28.35 -19.35
CA GLU A 179 2.03 -27.48 -20.50
C GLU A 179 0.81 -27.28 -21.40
N GLU A 180 -0.02 -28.31 -21.58
CA GLU A 180 -1.26 -28.22 -22.37
C GLU A 180 -2.21 -27.20 -21.74
N LEU A 181 -2.44 -27.29 -20.43
CA LEU A 181 -3.30 -26.36 -19.72
C LEU A 181 -2.72 -24.95 -19.67
N GLN A 182 -1.41 -24.79 -19.54
CA GLN A 182 -0.76 -23.47 -19.57
C GLN A 182 -0.90 -22.79 -20.94
N ASN A 183 -0.92 -23.57 -22.04
CA ASN A 183 -1.16 -23.04 -23.38
C ASN A 183 -2.62 -22.59 -23.58
N VAL A 184 -3.58 -23.29 -22.96
CA VAL A 184 -5.02 -22.93 -23.02
C VAL A 184 -5.36 -21.80 -22.04
N PHE A 185 -4.75 -21.81 -20.86
CA PHE A 185 -4.98 -20.90 -19.74
C PHE A 185 -3.65 -20.26 -19.28
N PRO A 186 -3.20 -19.17 -19.94
CA PRO A 186 -1.94 -18.49 -19.61
C PRO A 186 -1.79 -18.07 -18.15
N ILE A 187 -2.91 -17.90 -17.43
CA ILE A 187 -2.95 -17.63 -15.99
C ILE A 187 -2.12 -18.64 -15.17
N LEU A 188 -2.05 -19.91 -15.58
CA LEU A 188 -1.25 -20.93 -14.87
C LEU A 188 0.24 -20.65 -15.00
N LYS A 189 0.68 -20.20 -16.17
CA LYS A 189 2.07 -19.81 -16.41
C LYS A 189 2.42 -18.57 -15.58
N TYR A 190 1.55 -17.55 -15.60
CA TYR A 190 1.74 -16.36 -14.76
C TYR A 190 1.76 -16.69 -13.28
N TYR A 191 0.92 -17.64 -12.83
CA TYR A 191 0.93 -18.12 -11.47
C TYR A 191 2.26 -18.79 -11.12
N ASP A 192 2.78 -19.68 -11.96
CA ASP A 192 4.06 -20.35 -11.69
C ASP A 192 5.23 -19.35 -11.57
N GLU A 193 5.26 -18.35 -12.45
CA GLU A 193 6.27 -17.29 -12.45
C GLU A 193 6.18 -16.37 -11.21
N ASN A 194 4.99 -16.21 -10.63
CA ASN A 194 4.74 -15.22 -9.57
C ASN A 194 4.39 -15.80 -8.19
N LYS A 195 4.15 -17.11 -8.04
CA LYS A 195 3.67 -17.72 -6.78
C LYS A 195 4.57 -17.47 -5.57
N PHE A 196 5.87 -17.17 -5.81
CA PHE A 196 6.81 -16.79 -4.76
C PHE A 196 6.35 -15.57 -3.95
N GLN A 197 5.52 -14.70 -4.53
CA GLN A 197 5.00 -13.52 -3.85
C GLN A 197 4.00 -13.86 -2.73
N PHE A 198 3.44 -15.07 -2.74
CA PHE A 198 2.43 -15.52 -1.77
C PHE A 198 3.00 -16.40 -0.64
N SER A 199 4.19 -16.99 -0.83
CA SER A 199 4.73 -17.99 0.09
C SER A 199 6.25 -17.90 0.32
N GLY A 200 6.92 -16.87 -0.21
CA GLY A 200 8.37 -16.75 -0.15
C GLY A 200 8.92 -16.40 1.22
N GLU A 201 10.03 -17.01 1.61
CA GLU A 201 10.80 -16.58 2.78
C GLU A 201 11.39 -15.18 2.57
N ILE A 202 11.14 -14.32 3.54
CA ILE A 202 11.66 -12.95 3.58
C ILE A 202 13.10 -12.99 4.07
N GLN A 203 14.01 -12.39 3.29
CA GLN A 203 15.43 -12.29 3.63
C GLN A 203 15.81 -10.84 3.92
N ILE A 204 16.46 -10.62 5.07
CA ILE A 204 17.10 -9.36 5.41
C ILE A 204 18.59 -9.47 5.15
N LYS A 205 19.12 -8.67 4.23
CA LYS A 205 20.57 -8.63 3.94
C LYS A 205 21.30 -7.84 5.02
N GLU A 206 22.49 -8.29 5.36
CA GLU A 206 23.45 -7.49 6.13
C GLU A 206 24.19 -6.54 5.19
N ILE A 207 24.27 -5.26 5.57
CA ILE A 207 25.11 -4.27 4.88
C ILE A 207 26.23 -3.88 5.84
N ALA A 208 27.34 -4.61 5.77
CA ALA A 208 28.51 -4.33 6.58
C ALA A 208 29.44 -3.35 5.84
N TYR A 209 29.88 -2.30 6.54
CA TYR A 209 30.97 -1.39 6.12
C TYR A 209 30.77 -0.59 4.82
N LYS A 210 29.56 -0.56 4.24
CA LYS A 210 29.27 0.30 3.08
C LYS A 210 29.29 1.78 3.49
N ILE A 211 29.93 2.60 2.67
CA ILE A 211 29.80 4.06 2.71
C ILE A 211 28.84 4.46 1.59
N PHE A 212 27.70 5.03 1.95
CA PHE A 212 26.71 5.48 0.98
C PHE A 212 27.11 6.83 0.39
N GLU A 213 26.93 6.98 -0.91
CA GLU A 213 27.11 8.24 -1.62
C GLU A 213 25.87 8.44 -2.50
N PRO A 214 25.48 9.69 -2.85
CA PRO A 214 24.32 9.87 -3.71
C PRO A 214 24.64 9.29 -5.10
N SER A 215 23.66 8.73 -5.79
CA SER A 215 23.84 8.36 -7.19
C SER A 215 23.99 9.61 -8.07
N LEU A 216 24.35 9.43 -9.34
CA LEU A 216 24.34 10.53 -10.33
C LEU A 216 22.98 11.20 -10.42
N PHE A 217 21.91 10.40 -10.38
CA PHE A 217 20.54 10.89 -10.39
C PHE A 217 20.26 11.74 -9.16
N THR A 218 20.48 11.19 -7.96
CA THR A 218 20.16 11.89 -6.71
C THR A 218 21.02 13.14 -6.54
N GLU A 219 22.30 13.10 -6.91
CA GLU A 219 23.16 14.28 -6.90
C GLU A 219 22.65 15.37 -7.85
N SER A 220 22.22 15.01 -9.06
CA SER A 220 21.64 15.96 -10.02
C SER A 220 20.34 16.56 -9.49
N LEU A 221 19.43 15.71 -9.00
CA LEU A 221 18.14 16.11 -8.45
C LEU A 221 18.31 17.06 -7.26
N PHE A 222 19.19 16.74 -6.32
CA PHE A 222 19.44 17.61 -5.15
C PHE A 222 20.07 18.94 -5.55
N ASN A 223 20.95 18.93 -6.56
CA ASN A 223 21.52 20.16 -7.10
C ASN A 223 20.44 21.07 -7.71
N ASP A 224 19.57 20.50 -8.55
CA ASP A 224 18.47 21.20 -9.20
C ASP A 224 17.47 21.77 -8.19
N LYS A 225 16.92 20.92 -7.31
CA LYS A 225 15.76 21.28 -6.49
C LYS A 225 16.09 22.22 -5.32
N PHE A 226 17.27 22.11 -4.69
CA PHE A 226 17.58 22.97 -3.53
C PHE A 226 19.03 23.43 -3.39
N LEU A 227 20.06 22.65 -3.74
CA LEU A 227 21.44 23.08 -3.45
C LEU A 227 21.85 24.30 -4.27
N ASN A 228 21.49 24.35 -5.56
CA ASN A 228 21.81 25.50 -6.41
C ASN A 228 21.06 26.76 -5.96
N TYR A 229 19.79 26.61 -5.55
CA TYR A 229 19.02 27.71 -5.00
C TYR A 229 19.72 28.30 -3.76
N ILE A 230 20.07 27.46 -2.79
CA ILE A 230 20.72 27.92 -1.55
C ILE A 230 22.08 28.54 -1.86
N ARG A 231 22.90 27.88 -2.70
CA ARG A 231 24.27 28.29 -3.00
C ARG A 231 24.35 29.66 -3.68
N HIS A 232 23.42 29.95 -4.60
CA HIS A 232 23.43 31.16 -5.41
C HIS A 232 22.50 32.26 -4.89
N HIS A 233 21.79 32.03 -3.78
CA HIS A 233 20.96 33.05 -3.16
C HIS A 233 21.80 34.25 -2.67
N SER A 234 21.31 35.47 -2.86
CA SER A 234 22.05 36.72 -2.57
C SER A 234 22.48 36.85 -1.11
N SER A 235 21.73 36.26 -0.19
CA SER A 235 22.02 36.27 1.25
C SER A 235 22.91 35.11 1.72
N THR A 236 23.43 34.28 0.81
CA THR A 236 24.29 33.15 1.14
C THR A 236 25.77 33.52 1.06
N ASN A 237 26.52 33.23 2.13
CA ASN A 237 27.98 33.17 2.13
C ASN A 237 28.38 31.70 2.30
N TRP A 238 28.64 31.03 1.18
CA TRP A 238 28.86 29.59 1.15
C TRP A 238 30.16 29.19 1.85
N HIS A 239 30.19 28.26 2.82
CA HIS A 239 29.12 27.44 3.38
C HIS A 239 28.76 27.83 4.83
N ARG A 240 29.00 29.09 5.23
CA ARG A 240 28.89 29.57 6.62
C ARG A 240 27.54 30.19 6.94
N ILE A 241 27.00 30.96 6.01
CA ILE A 241 25.69 31.62 6.11
C ILE A 241 24.86 31.16 4.93
N LEU A 242 23.71 30.56 5.17
CA LEU A 242 22.79 30.06 4.16
C LEU A 242 21.49 30.84 4.26
N LEU A 243 21.07 31.47 3.16
CA LEU A 243 19.89 32.33 3.11
C LEU A 243 19.85 33.41 4.22
N GLY A 244 21.01 33.93 4.63
CA GLY A 244 21.14 34.97 5.64
C GLY A 244 21.31 34.48 7.08
N TYR A 245 21.32 33.16 7.34
CA TYR A 245 21.40 32.59 8.68
C TYR A 245 22.56 31.59 8.82
N ASP A 246 23.14 31.50 10.02
CA ASP A 246 24.14 30.48 10.33
C ASP A 246 23.51 29.10 10.58
N ASN A 247 24.32 28.05 10.49
CA ASN A 247 23.87 26.66 10.62
C ASN A 247 23.15 26.37 11.96
N ASN A 248 23.57 26.99 13.07
CA ASN A 248 22.95 26.74 14.37
C ASN A 248 21.56 27.37 14.44
N THR A 249 21.43 28.63 13.99
CA THR A 249 20.14 29.31 13.88
C THR A 249 19.18 28.54 12.99
N ILE A 250 19.64 28.08 11.81
CA ILE A 250 18.79 27.31 10.90
C ILE A 250 18.27 26.04 11.58
N ARG A 251 19.17 25.23 12.14
CA ARG A 251 18.82 23.93 12.72
C ARG A 251 17.93 24.06 13.96
N SER A 252 18.22 25.01 14.86
CA SER A 252 17.52 25.13 16.15
C SER A 252 16.27 26.00 16.13
N GLN A 253 16.21 27.01 15.26
CA GLN A 253 15.12 28.01 15.26
C GLN A 253 14.26 27.96 14.01
N ILE A 254 14.85 27.72 12.84
CA ILE A 254 14.13 27.81 11.56
C ILE A 254 13.43 26.49 11.26
N ILE A 255 14.20 25.40 11.16
CA ILE A 255 13.64 24.06 10.88
C ILE A 255 13.34 23.28 12.16
N HIS A 256 13.80 23.78 13.31
CA HIS A 256 13.65 23.14 14.64
C HIS A 256 13.93 21.63 14.61
N PHE A 257 15.07 21.24 14.01
CA PHE A 257 15.48 19.86 13.79
C PHE A 257 14.46 18.97 13.06
N GLY A 258 13.56 19.56 12.27
CA GLY A 258 12.49 18.87 11.54
C GLY A 258 11.10 18.98 12.20
N GLN A 259 10.94 19.77 13.26
CA GLN A 259 9.69 19.86 14.02
C GLN A 259 8.98 21.22 13.89
N THR A 260 9.47 22.12 13.04
CA THR A 260 8.81 23.41 12.80
C THR A 260 7.48 23.26 12.08
N ASN A 261 6.67 24.30 12.08
CA ASN A 261 5.54 24.40 11.14
C ASN A 261 6.08 24.87 9.79
N PHE A 262 6.12 23.96 8.82
CA PHE A 262 6.70 24.22 7.51
C PHE A 262 5.84 25.07 6.58
N ASP A 263 4.57 25.28 6.91
CA ASP A 263 3.71 26.23 6.18
C ASP A 263 4.01 27.69 6.57
N ASN A 264 4.72 27.88 7.69
CA ASN A 264 5.16 29.19 8.12
C ASN A 264 6.54 29.52 7.54
N GLY A 265 6.68 30.76 7.09
CA GLY A 265 7.99 31.36 6.84
C GLY A 265 8.76 31.64 8.14
N TYR A 266 9.99 32.13 8.00
CA TYR A 266 10.80 32.61 9.12
C TYR A 266 11.39 33.98 8.79
N LYS A 267 10.88 35.03 9.45
CA LYS A 267 11.21 36.43 9.12
C LYS A 267 10.98 36.67 7.61
N GLU A 268 12.02 37.01 6.85
CA GLU A 268 11.96 37.23 5.40
C GLU A 268 11.93 35.93 4.56
N LEU A 269 12.16 34.77 5.18
CA LEU A 269 12.12 33.48 4.47
C LEU A 269 10.68 33.04 4.27
N LYS A 270 10.35 32.59 3.06
CA LYS A 270 9.07 31.95 2.75
C LYS A 270 9.08 30.49 3.22
N ALA A 271 7.91 29.88 3.31
CA ALA A 271 7.76 28.44 3.61
C ALA A 271 8.65 27.56 2.72
N SER A 272 8.69 27.84 1.41
CA SER A 272 9.55 27.11 0.46
C SER A 272 11.05 27.23 0.75
N ASP A 273 11.50 28.34 1.34
CA ASP A 273 12.90 28.51 1.74
C ASP A 273 13.22 27.66 2.97
N VAL A 274 12.29 27.63 3.94
CA VAL A 274 12.39 26.78 5.14
C VAL A 274 12.45 25.31 4.75
N VAL A 275 11.61 24.86 3.80
CA VAL A 275 11.65 23.49 3.28
C VAL A 275 12.98 23.19 2.59
N LYS A 276 13.52 24.09 1.75
CA LYS A 276 14.85 23.88 1.14
C LYS A 276 15.97 23.78 2.17
N LEU A 277 15.91 24.56 3.25
CA LEU A 277 16.85 24.44 4.37
C LEU A 277 16.68 23.09 5.09
N TYR A 278 15.46 22.60 5.26
CA TYR A 278 15.21 21.25 5.74
C TYR A 278 15.81 20.19 4.80
N SER A 279 15.63 20.33 3.48
CA SER A 279 16.21 19.42 2.49
C SER A 279 17.74 19.39 2.61
N TYR A 280 18.35 20.55 2.86
CA TYR A 280 19.79 20.65 3.08
C TYR A 280 20.26 19.93 4.35
N PHE A 281 19.57 20.07 5.49
CA PHE A 281 20.08 19.53 6.76
C PHE A 281 19.55 18.14 7.11
N ASN A 282 18.30 17.84 6.83
CA ASN A 282 17.60 16.64 7.28
C ASN A 282 17.42 15.63 6.13
N MET A 283 16.87 16.05 4.99
CA MET A 283 16.56 15.12 3.88
C MET A 283 17.79 14.34 3.42
N ARG A 284 18.94 15.00 3.19
CA ARG A 284 20.16 14.30 2.72
C ARG A 284 20.57 13.14 3.62
N LYS A 285 20.45 13.31 4.94
CA LYS A 285 20.74 12.27 5.94
C LYS A 285 19.68 11.15 5.92
N HIS A 286 18.40 11.53 5.95
CA HIS A 286 17.27 10.60 5.95
C HIS A 286 17.15 9.79 4.64
N TYR A 287 17.66 10.32 3.54
CA TYR A 287 17.78 9.63 2.27
C TYR A 287 18.71 8.40 2.39
N TYR A 288 19.89 8.55 2.98
CA TYR A 288 20.83 7.43 3.14
C TYR A 288 20.32 6.35 4.09
N SER A 289 19.57 6.72 5.13
CA SER A 289 18.95 5.74 6.02
C SER A 289 17.87 4.93 5.30
N SER A 290 17.04 5.61 4.50
CA SER A 290 16.01 4.95 3.69
C SER A 290 16.64 4.03 2.64
N LEU A 291 17.66 4.50 1.94
CA LEU A 291 18.41 3.71 0.96
C LEU A 291 19.03 2.47 1.61
N SER A 292 19.65 2.62 2.78
CA SER A 292 20.19 1.51 3.54
C SER A 292 19.12 0.51 3.98
N LEU A 293 17.89 0.95 4.29
CA LEU A 293 16.80 0.06 4.66
C LEU A 293 16.32 -0.75 3.44
N PHE A 294 16.12 -0.10 2.30
CA PHE A 294 15.64 -0.75 1.07
C PHE A 294 16.65 -1.74 0.50
N GLU A 295 17.94 -1.43 0.53
CA GLU A 295 18.98 -2.38 0.09
C GLU A 295 19.03 -3.66 0.92
N ARG A 296 18.59 -3.60 2.18
CA ARG A 296 18.53 -4.76 3.08
C ARG A 296 17.29 -5.59 2.86
N PHE A 297 16.18 -4.96 2.52
CA PHE A 297 14.90 -5.62 2.40
C PHE A 297 14.68 -6.14 0.97
N ASP A 298 15.28 -7.28 0.65
CA ASP A 298 15.26 -7.87 -0.70
C ASP A 298 13.84 -8.12 -1.25
N GLN A 299 12.86 -8.22 -0.34
CA GLN A 299 11.46 -8.37 -0.68
C GLN A 299 10.93 -7.22 -1.55
N PHE A 300 11.44 -5.99 -1.40
CA PHE A 300 11.12 -4.89 -2.31
C PHE A 300 11.44 -5.22 -3.76
N ASN A 301 12.68 -5.67 -4.03
CA ASN A 301 13.14 -5.99 -5.37
C ASN A 301 12.38 -7.20 -5.96
N LYS A 302 12.11 -8.22 -5.14
CA LYS A 302 11.31 -9.38 -5.55
C LYS A 302 9.90 -8.97 -5.98
N LEU A 303 9.21 -8.17 -5.16
CA LEU A 303 7.85 -7.71 -5.43
C LEU A 303 7.79 -6.67 -6.55
N TYR A 304 8.86 -5.88 -6.74
CA TYR A 304 8.95 -4.94 -7.87
C TYR A 304 9.04 -5.68 -9.22
N LYS A 305 9.61 -6.89 -9.22
CA LYS A 305 9.75 -7.74 -10.40
C LYS A 305 8.57 -8.70 -10.62
N SER A 306 7.63 -8.78 -9.67
CA SER A 306 6.41 -9.57 -9.82
C SER A 306 5.29 -8.75 -10.45
N ASN A 307 4.26 -9.44 -10.96
CA ASN A 307 3.08 -8.81 -11.52
C ASN A 307 2.30 -8.01 -10.45
N GLY A 308 1.52 -7.03 -10.91
CA GLY A 308 0.81 -6.06 -10.07
C GLY A 308 1.67 -4.84 -9.68
N ILE A 309 1.17 -4.06 -8.72
CA ILE A 309 1.70 -2.71 -8.42
C ILE A 309 2.15 -2.62 -6.96
N ILE A 310 3.36 -2.09 -6.74
CA ILE A 310 3.80 -1.65 -5.40
C ILE A 310 3.03 -0.39 -5.02
N LYS A 311 2.36 -0.41 -3.86
CA LYS A 311 1.77 0.77 -3.23
C LYS A 311 2.71 1.26 -2.12
N PHE A 312 3.38 2.39 -2.34
CA PHE A 312 4.31 2.96 -1.37
C PHE A 312 3.69 4.18 -0.68
N ILE A 313 3.31 3.99 0.59
CA ILE A 313 2.63 4.98 1.42
C ILE A 313 3.67 5.59 2.38
N ASP A 314 4.07 6.82 2.13
CA ASP A 314 5.15 7.51 2.84
C ASP A 314 4.58 8.53 3.85
N ILE A 315 4.52 8.15 5.12
CA ILE A 315 3.92 8.98 6.19
C ILE A 315 4.98 9.86 6.84
N GLY A 316 4.70 11.17 6.88
CA GLY A 316 5.70 12.19 7.14
C GLY A 316 6.71 12.24 6.00
N CYS A 317 6.22 12.24 4.75
CA CYS A 317 7.09 12.12 3.58
C CYS A 317 8.12 13.25 3.45
N GLY A 318 7.86 14.41 4.09
CA GLY A 318 8.66 15.62 3.89
C GLY A 318 8.73 15.95 2.40
N PRO A 319 9.91 16.25 1.82
CA PRO A 319 10.08 16.45 0.38
C PRO A 319 10.25 15.12 -0.39
N ALA A 320 9.42 14.11 -0.10
CA ALA A 320 9.48 12.75 -0.66
C ALA A 320 10.81 12.00 -0.43
N THR A 321 11.42 12.17 0.75
CA THR A 321 12.80 11.68 1.00
C THR A 321 12.95 10.17 0.79
N SER A 322 12.05 9.37 1.36
CA SER A 322 12.07 7.92 1.22
C SER A 322 11.59 7.49 -0.17
N GLY A 323 10.67 8.22 -0.80
CA GLY A 323 10.29 8.02 -2.21
C GLY A 323 11.48 8.13 -3.17
N ILE A 324 12.30 9.17 -3.05
CA ILE A 324 13.52 9.35 -3.86
C ILE A 324 14.55 8.24 -3.60
N ALA A 325 14.72 7.84 -2.34
CA ALA A 325 15.61 6.71 -2.00
C ALA A 325 15.14 5.39 -2.63
N LEU A 326 13.81 5.16 -2.69
CA LEU A 326 13.25 3.98 -3.34
C LEU A 326 13.46 4.00 -4.86
N ILE A 327 13.24 5.17 -5.50
CA ILE A 327 13.52 5.37 -6.92
C ILE A 327 14.97 5.02 -7.24
N ASP A 328 15.91 5.57 -6.46
CA ASP A 328 17.33 5.35 -6.67
C ASP A 328 17.73 3.88 -6.46
N TYR A 329 17.20 3.24 -5.41
CA TYR A 329 17.42 1.81 -5.16
C TYR A 329 16.92 0.94 -6.30
N LEU A 330 15.65 1.07 -6.70
CA LEU A 330 15.04 0.25 -7.75
C LEU A 330 15.71 0.50 -9.11
N SER A 331 16.03 1.76 -9.43
CA SER A 331 16.72 2.11 -10.66
C SER A 331 18.13 1.54 -10.69
N SER A 332 18.82 1.49 -9.55
CA SER A 332 20.17 0.89 -9.49
C SER A 332 20.18 -0.62 -9.76
N ILE A 333 19.08 -1.32 -9.47
CA ILE A 333 18.95 -2.76 -9.73
C ILE A 333 18.51 -3.03 -11.17
N GLY A 334 17.59 -2.23 -11.70
CA GLY A 334 17.04 -2.40 -13.04
C GLY A 334 17.79 -1.67 -14.16
N ASN A 335 18.68 -0.73 -13.81
CA ASN A 335 19.33 0.22 -14.71
C ASN A 335 18.35 0.90 -15.69
N THR A 336 17.15 1.20 -15.20
CA THR A 336 16.00 1.70 -15.97
C THR A 336 15.18 2.68 -15.11
N PRO A 337 14.36 3.55 -15.72
CA PRO A 337 13.31 4.28 -15.01
C PRO A 337 12.38 3.30 -14.30
N VAL A 338 11.81 3.73 -13.17
CA VAL A 338 11.02 2.86 -12.29
C VAL A 338 9.58 3.32 -12.19
N SER A 339 8.68 2.38 -11.93
CA SER A 339 7.26 2.66 -11.82
C SER A 339 6.60 1.97 -10.64
N PHE A 340 5.98 2.75 -9.77
CA PHE A 340 5.17 2.28 -8.64
C PHE A 340 4.21 3.39 -8.21
N ASP A 341 3.17 3.07 -7.45
CA ASP A 341 2.25 4.09 -6.94
C ASP A 341 2.77 4.69 -5.64
N TYR A 342 2.78 6.03 -5.58
CA TYR A 342 3.32 6.80 -4.46
C TYR A 342 2.20 7.59 -3.78
N PHE A 343 2.15 7.49 -2.45
CA PHE A 343 1.21 8.24 -1.62
C PHE A 343 2.01 9.01 -0.57
N GLY A 344 2.24 10.30 -0.83
CA GLY A 344 2.93 11.20 0.11
C GLY A 344 1.95 11.74 1.14
N VAL A 345 2.14 11.39 2.41
CA VAL A 345 1.29 11.86 3.51
C VAL A 345 2.10 12.79 4.40
N ASP A 346 1.73 14.06 4.45
CA ASP A 346 2.35 15.03 5.36
C ASP A 346 1.31 16.06 5.78
N TYR A 347 1.37 16.53 7.03
CA TYR A 347 0.40 17.51 7.53
C TYR A 347 0.59 18.88 6.86
N TYR A 348 1.83 19.27 6.55
CA TYR A 348 2.14 20.60 6.01
C TYR A 348 2.02 20.64 4.49
N LYS A 349 1.31 21.66 3.99
CA LYS A 349 1.10 21.83 2.55
C LYS A 349 2.43 22.05 1.83
N SER A 350 3.34 22.85 2.39
CA SER A 350 4.64 23.14 1.79
C SER A 350 5.52 21.91 1.63
N MET A 351 5.43 20.93 2.56
CA MET A 351 6.12 19.64 2.44
C MET A 351 5.53 18.81 1.30
N ARG A 352 4.20 18.70 1.21
CA ARG A 352 3.52 17.99 0.12
C ARG A 352 3.79 18.61 -1.25
N ASP A 353 3.76 19.94 -1.34
CA ASP A 353 4.08 20.67 -2.57
C ASP A 353 5.52 20.37 -3.01
N GLU A 354 6.49 20.40 -2.08
CA GLU A 354 7.88 20.07 -2.39
C GLU A 354 8.04 18.59 -2.75
N ALA A 355 7.36 17.67 -2.06
CA ALA A 355 7.34 16.24 -2.38
C ALA A 355 6.92 16.00 -3.84
N LYS A 356 5.85 16.66 -4.29
CA LYS A 356 5.40 16.62 -5.69
C LYS A 356 6.45 17.13 -6.65
N ILE A 357 7.12 18.22 -6.31
CA ILE A 357 8.22 18.78 -7.13
C ILE A 357 9.40 17.80 -7.23
N PHE A 358 9.70 17.01 -6.20
CA PHE A 358 10.77 16.01 -6.21
C PHE A 358 10.39 14.75 -7.00
N MET A 359 9.16 14.26 -6.85
CA MET A 359 8.69 13.09 -7.58
C MET A 359 8.52 13.36 -9.08
N ASP A 360 8.28 14.61 -9.48
CA ASP A 360 8.40 15.06 -10.89
C ASP A 360 9.88 15.05 -11.35
N ASN A 361 10.32 13.88 -11.81
CA ASN A 361 11.66 13.62 -12.31
C ASN A 361 11.68 12.53 -13.40
N SER A 362 12.80 12.40 -14.12
CA SER A 362 12.91 11.52 -15.29
C SER A 362 13.04 10.02 -14.98
N LEU A 363 13.26 9.64 -13.72
CA LEU A 363 13.45 8.22 -13.33
C LEU A 363 12.21 7.61 -12.69
N TYR A 364 11.14 8.38 -12.49
CA TYR A 364 9.93 7.93 -11.84
C TYR A 364 8.68 8.24 -12.67
N THR A 365 7.78 7.28 -12.71
CA THR A 365 6.42 7.44 -13.20
C THR A 365 5.47 6.61 -12.34
N SER A 366 4.34 7.16 -11.91
CA SER A 366 3.29 6.37 -11.28
C SER A 366 2.69 5.37 -12.26
N VAL A 367 2.26 4.20 -11.77
CA VAL A 367 1.57 3.21 -12.62
C VAL A 367 0.10 3.60 -12.77
N SER A 368 -0.56 3.88 -11.64
CA SER A 368 -1.97 4.25 -11.57
C SER A 368 -2.20 5.51 -10.73
N HIS A 369 -1.46 5.69 -9.63
CA HIS A 369 -1.71 6.80 -8.69
C HIS A 369 -0.42 7.45 -8.15
N GLU A 370 -0.46 8.78 -8.07
CA GLU A 370 0.49 9.63 -7.36
C GLU A 370 -0.28 10.69 -6.58
N GLU A 371 -0.40 10.51 -5.27
CA GLU A 371 -1.28 11.33 -4.44
C GLU A 371 -0.56 11.96 -3.25
N TYR A 372 -1.00 13.17 -2.89
CA TYR A 372 -0.41 13.96 -1.80
C TYR A 372 -1.50 14.41 -0.82
N ILE A 373 -1.63 13.69 0.28
CA ILE A 373 -2.75 13.85 1.23
C ILE A 373 -2.27 14.33 2.60
N THR A 374 -3.16 15.00 3.34
CA THR A 374 -2.84 15.58 4.65
C THR A 374 -2.81 14.53 5.76
N SER A 375 -3.69 13.52 5.65
CA SER A 375 -3.85 12.46 6.62
C SER A 375 -4.21 11.16 5.91
N LEU A 376 -3.81 10.02 6.49
CA LEU A 376 -4.27 8.71 6.01
C LEU A 376 -5.77 8.49 6.15
N ASN A 377 -6.46 9.31 6.95
CA ASN A 377 -7.92 9.27 6.93
C ASN A 377 -8.44 9.55 5.53
N ASP A 378 -7.80 10.47 4.78
CA ASP A 378 -8.18 10.90 3.44
C ASP A 378 -7.75 9.94 2.32
N PHE A 379 -7.22 8.79 2.69
CA PHE A 379 -6.83 7.76 1.75
C PHE A 379 -8.06 7.14 1.08
N ASP A 380 -8.08 7.10 -0.26
CA ASP A 380 -9.08 6.36 -1.01
C ASP A 380 -8.63 4.90 -1.14
N PHE A 381 -9.44 3.97 -0.63
CA PHE A 381 -9.12 2.54 -0.65
C PHE A 381 -9.15 1.95 -2.06
N ASP A 382 -9.83 2.60 -3.01
CA ASP A 382 -9.85 2.15 -4.40
C ASP A 382 -8.46 2.33 -5.07
N TRP A 383 -7.61 3.22 -4.55
CA TRP A 383 -6.20 3.35 -4.98
C TRP A 383 -5.36 2.09 -4.72
N LEU A 384 -5.85 1.14 -3.92
CA LEU A 384 -5.19 -0.15 -3.68
C LEU A 384 -5.49 -1.20 -4.76
N ALA A 385 -6.22 -0.85 -5.82
CA ALA A 385 -6.44 -1.74 -6.97
C ALA A 385 -5.12 -2.28 -7.54
N ASN A 386 -5.10 -3.57 -7.89
CA ASN A 386 -3.96 -4.30 -8.43
C ASN A 386 -2.69 -4.26 -7.55
N ALA A 387 -2.84 -4.02 -6.24
CA ALA A 387 -1.71 -4.04 -5.32
C ALA A 387 -1.09 -5.45 -5.25
N ASN A 388 0.20 -5.54 -5.59
CA ASN A 388 1.00 -6.73 -5.29
C ASN A 388 1.56 -6.71 -3.87
N SER A 389 1.77 -5.52 -3.35
CA SER A 389 2.28 -5.27 -2.02
C SER A 389 1.99 -3.84 -1.58
N ILE A 390 1.91 -3.66 -0.27
CA ILE A 390 1.71 -2.36 0.37
C ILE A 390 2.85 -2.15 1.35
N PHE A 391 3.59 -1.07 1.15
CA PHE A 391 4.64 -0.64 2.07
C PHE A 391 4.22 0.68 2.69
N VAL A 392 4.11 0.69 4.01
CA VAL A 392 3.86 1.89 4.80
C VAL A 392 5.17 2.32 5.43
N ASN A 393 5.75 3.41 4.96
CA ASN A 393 7.00 3.96 5.46
C ASN A 393 6.75 5.10 6.46
N ALA A 394 7.48 5.09 7.58
CA ALA A 394 7.50 6.17 8.55
C ALA A 394 8.96 6.50 8.93
N CYS A 395 9.49 7.55 8.31
CA CYS A 395 10.86 8.01 8.49
C CYS A 395 10.91 9.19 9.47
N TYR A 396 11.43 8.98 10.69
CA TYR A 396 11.55 10.00 11.74
C TYR A 396 10.23 10.68 12.17
N LEU A 397 9.08 10.17 11.73
CA LEU A 397 7.72 10.69 11.97
C LEU A 397 7.36 10.72 13.46
N PHE A 398 7.64 9.64 14.20
CA PHE A 398 7.15 9.43 15.58
C PHE A 398 7.78 10.34 16.63
N ALA A 399 8.76 11.16 16.23
CA ALA A 399 9.28 12.25 17.05
C ALA A 399 8.43 13.53 16.99
N SER A 400 7.36 13.56 16.18
CA SER A 400 6.43 14.69 16.10
C SER A 400 5.51 14.75 17.32
N ASP A 401 5.41 15.92 17.96
CA ASP A 401 4.55 16.14 19.11
C ASP A 401 3.06 16.12 18.74
N SER A 402 2.71 16.52 17.52
CA SER A 402 1.32 16.58 17.04
C SER A 402 0.77 15.25 16.51
N LEU A 403 1.61 14.21 16.39
CA LEU A 403 1.16 12.90 15.91
C LEU A 403 0.25 12.21 16.93
N ASP A 404 -0.94 11.80 16.50
CA ASP A 404 -1.78 10.82 17.21
C ASP A 404 -1.42 9.41 16.75
N GLU A 405 -0.64 8.70 17.56
CA GLU A 405 -0.17 7.35 17.24
C GLU A 405 -1.29 6.30 17.18
N ILE A 406 -2.42 6.52 17.86
CA ILE A 406 -3.53 5.56 17.93
C ILE A 406 -4.43 5.72 16.71
N GLU A 407 -4.73 6.96 16.33
CA GLU A 407 -5.44 7.26 15.10
C GLU A 407 -4.66 6.80 13.86
N LEU A 408 -3.34 6.99 13.86
CA LEU A 408 -2.48 6.50 12.79
C LEU A 408 -2.54 4.97 12.68
N ALA A 409 -2.46 4.25 13.81
CA ALA A 409 -2.57 2.79 13.83
C ALA A 409 -3.90 2.32 13.24
N LYS A 410 -5.02 2.94 13.62
CA LYS A 410 -6.34 2.64 13.06
C LYS A 410 -6.37 2.84 11.54
N SER A 411 -5.79 3.93 11.06
CA SER A 411 -5.72 4.23 9.62
C SER A 411 -4.92 3.17 8.86
N VAL A 412 -3.75 2.78 9.37
CA VAL A 412 -2.92 1.71 8.78
C VAL A 412 -3.65 0.36 8.80
N GLN A 413 -4.36 0.04 9.89
CA GLN A 413 -5.19 -1.17 9.98
C GLN A 413 -6.33 -1.16 8.96
N ASN A 414 -6.96 -0.02 8.69
CA ASN A 414 -8.01 0.09 7.67
C ASN A 414 -7.46 -0.24 6.28
N ILE A 415 -6.26 0.24 5.94
CA ILE A 415 -5.59 -0.08 4.67
C ILE A 415 -5.30 -1.58 4.59
N LYS A 416 -4.79 -2.20 5.67
CA LYS A 416 -4.56 -3.65 5.71
C LYS A 416 -5.87 -4.44 5.55
N LYS A 417 -6.94 -4.05 6.25
CA LYS A 417 -8.27 -4.69 6.17
C LYS A 417 -8.92 -4.54 4.79
N ALA A 418 -8.63 -3.47 4.06
CA ALA A 418 -9.10 -3.27 2.69
C ALA A 418 -8.49 -4.28 1.70
N LYS A 419 -7.29 -4.78 1.99
CA LYS A 419 -6.55 -5.76 1.18
C LYS A 419 -5.89 -6.83 2.06
N PRO A 420 -6.67 -7.70 2.71
CA PRO A 420 -6.17 -8.62 3.74
C PRO A 420 -5.16 -9.64 3.18
N ASP A 421 -5.32 -10.03 1.91
CA ASP A 421 -4.47 -11.03 1.25
C ASP A 421 -3.20 -10.42 0.60
N VAL A 422 -3.01 -9.11 0.70
CA VAL A 422 -1.84 -8.42 0.12
C VAL A 422 -0.71 -8.33 1.16
N PRO A 423 0.54 -8.71 0.80
CA PRO A 423 1.73 -8.47 1.62
C PRO A 423 1.78 -7.02 2.09
N PHE A 424 1.89 -6.84 3.40
CA PHE A 424 1.78 -5.55 4.04
C PHE A 424 2.93 -5.35 5.01
N TYR A 425 3.77 -4.36 4.72
CA TYR A 425 4.98 -4.10 5.50
C TYR A 425 4.97 -2.69 6.07
N PHE A 426 5.27 -2.57 7.36
CA PHE A 426 5.55 -1.29 8.00
C PHE A 426 7.05 -1.11 8.13
N LEU A 427 7.56 -0.01 7.58
CA LEU A 427 8.98 0.33 7.55
C LEU A 427 9.22 1.50 8.48
N PHE A 428 10.00 1.27 9.53
CA PHE A 428 10.28 2.27 10.54
C PHE A 428 11.78 2.57 10.63
N GLN A 429 12.09 3.86 10.72
CA GLN A 429 13.43 4.34 10.98
C GLN A 429 13.38 5.62 11.80
N ASN A 430 14.17 5.68 12.87
CA ASN A 430 14.26 6.86 13.73
C ASN A 430 15.59 6.90 14.49
N THR A 431 15.82 7.95 15.27
CA THR A 431 16.96 8.01 16.19
C THR A 431 16.95 6.85 17.19
N THR A 432 18.11 6.48 17.71
CA THR A 432 18.22 5.49 18.80
C THR A 432 17.77 6.00 20.17
N ASN A 433 17.33 7.26 20.28
CA ASN A 433 16.85 7.81 21.55
C ASN A 433 15.48 7.19 21.92
N PRO A 434 15.37 6.42 23.02
CA PRO A 434 14.13 5.74 23.40
C PRO A 434 12.95 6.69 23.62
N LEU A 435 13.20 7.90 24.12
CA LEU A 435 12.14 8.90 24.35
C LEU A 435 11.46 9.30 23.03
N LYS A 436 12.24 9.41 21.94
CA LYS A 436 11.72 9.73 20.59
C LYS A 436 11.00 8.56 19.92
N ASN A 437 11.04 7.36 20.51
CA ASN A 437 10.39 6.15 20.01
C ASN A 437 9.17 5.73 20.86
N THR A 438 8.81 6.50 21.90
CA THR A 438 7.69 6.13 22.78
C THR A 438 6.36 6.05 22.05
N LYS A 439 6.07 7.01 21.15
CA LYS A 439 4.86 6.99 20.31
C LYS A 439 4.86 5.81 19.33
N TYR A 440 6.02 5.45 18.79
CA TYR A 440 6.17 4.30 17.91
C TYR A 440 5.78 3.00 18.61
N PHE A 441 6.28 2.76 19.83
CA PHE A 441 5.92 1.55 20.57
C PHE A 441 4.44 1.48 20.93
N LYS A 442 3.80 2.62 21.23
CA LYS A 442 2.35 2.68 21.44
C LYS A 442 1.55 2.38 20.17
N PHE A 443 1.99 2.90 19.02
CA PHE A 443 1.45 2.57 17.70
C PHE A 443 1.58 1.07 17.41
N LYS A 444 2.78 0.51 17.56
CA LYS A 444 3.07 -0.92 17.35
C LYS A 444 2.19 -1.82 18.21
N ASN A 445 1.95 -1.44 19.47
CA ASN A 445 1.09 -2.19 20.38
C ASN A 445 -0.39 -2.25 19.97
N GLN A 446 -0.82 -1.48 18.97
CA GLN A 446 -2.19 -1.57 18.44
C GLN A 446 -2.38 -2.76 17.49
N PHE A 447 -1.30 -3.36 16.97
CA PHE A 447 -1.38 -4.48 16.04
C PHE A 447 -1.32 -5.79 16.83
N ALA A 448 -2.44 -6.52 16.85
CA ALA A 448 -2.52 -7.82 17.54
C ALA A 448 -1.65 -8.89 16.86
N ASN A 449 -1.55 -8.84 15.53
CA ASN A 449 -0.80 -9.79 14.71
C ASN A 449 0.21 -9.03 13.84
N SER A 450 1.45 -8.95 14.31
CA SER A 450 2.58 -8.45 13.52
C SER A 450 3.82 -9.29 13.79
N LYS A 451 4.57 -9.59 12.73
CA LYS A 451 5.84 -10.30 12.82
C LYS A 451 6.99 -9.31 12.64
N GLU A 452 7.92 -9.29 13.58
CA GLU A 452 9.16 -8.52 13.47
C GLU A 452 10.11 -9.23 12.50
N LEU A 453 10.40 -8.60 11.36
CA LEU A 453 11.34 -9.12 10.37
C LEU A 453 12.75 -8.57 10.58
N LEU A 454 12.84 -7.36 11.10
CA LEU A 454 14.08 -6.68 11.45
C LEU A 454 13.82 -5.76 12.65
N THR A 455 14.68 -5.81 13.67
CA THR A 455 14.67 -4.89 14.81
C THR A 455 16.10 -4.67 15.27
N GLU A 456 16.71 -3.52 14.98
CA GLU A 456 18.09 -3.26 15.38
C GLU A 456 18.49 -1.79 15.41
N ASN A 457 19.63 -1.51 16.05
CA ASN A 457 20.35 -0.26 15.88
C ASN A 457 21.51 -0.49 14.91
N ASN A 458 21.56 0.26 13.82
CA ASN A 458 22.65 0.19 12.86
C ASN A 458 23.30 1.55 12.63
N THR A 459 24.62 1.56 12.44
CA THR A 459 25.35 2.79 12.10
C THR A 459 25.57 2.86 10.59
N ILE A 460 24.88 3.79 9.95
CA ILE A 460 25.13 4.10 8.54
C ILE A 460 26.29 5.09 8.43
N ARG A 461 27.09 4.96 7.36
CA ARG A 461 28.16 5.90 7.00
C ARG A 461 27.88 6.45 5.62
N TYR A 462 28.01 7.76 5.42
CA TYR A 462 27.68 8.37 4.14
C TYR A 462 28.49 9.62 3.83
N ASN A 463 28.60 9.94 2.55
CA ASN A 463 29.13 11.19 2.03
C ASN A 463 28.02 11.96 1.32
N ASN A 464 27.79 13.22 1.70
CA ASN A 464 26.83 14.12 1.05
C ASN A 464 27.23 14.56 -0.38
N LYS A 465 28.40 14.14 -0.86
CA LYS A 465 28.95 14.42 -2.19
C LYS A 465 29.65 13.17 -2.70
N ARG A 466 29.46 12.85 -3.98
CA ARG A 466 30.16 11.73 -4.64
C ARG A 466 31.66 11.92 -4.65
N ASN A 467 32.40 10.83 -4.47
CA ASN A 467 33.87 10.83 -4.46
C ASN A 467 34.45 11.85 -3.46
N SER A 468 33.77 12.05 -2.32
CA SER A 468 34.25 12.96 -1.29
C SER A 468 35.58 12.46 -0.72
N THR A 469 36.56 13.36 -0.59
CA THR A 469 37.83 13.07 0.09
C THR A 469 37.76 13.33 1.60
N PHE A 470 36.65 13.86 2.10
CA PHE A 470 36.43 14.06 3.54
C PHE A 470 36.01 12.74 4.21
N PRO A 471 36.30 12.56 5.51
CA PRO A 471 35.77 11.44 6.27
C PRO A 471 34.24 11.37 6.17
N PRO A 472 33.65 10.17 6.04
CA PRO A 472 32.21 10.03 5.96
C PRO A 472 31.55 10.46 7.26
N GLU A 473 30.38 11.08 7.13
CA GLU A 473 29.48 11.29 8.25
C GLU A 473 28.92 9.92 8.69
N SER A 474 28.53 9.83 9.96
CA SER A 474 27.93 8.61 10.50
C SER A 474 26.73 8.93 11.38
N GLU A 475 25.75 8.04 11.35
CA GLU A 475 24.61 8.11 12.24
C GLU A 475 24.14 6.71 12.64
N THR A 476 23.85 6.55 13.92
CA THR A 476 23.21 5.34 14.44
C THR A 476 21.70 5.53 14.42
N ILE A 477 21.01 4.58 13.78
CA ILE A 477 19.59 4.63 13.48
C ILE A 477 18.96 3.36 14.02
N PHE A 478 17.79 3.50 14.65
CA PHE A 478 16.94 2.37 14.99
C PHE A 478 16.07 2.04 13.79
N PHE A 479 16.19 0.82 13.27
CA PHE A 479 15.40 0.29 12.16
C PHE A 479 14.46 -0.78 12.69
N GLU A 480 13.22 -0.76 12.18
CA GLU A 480 12.28 -1.86 12.37
C GLU A 480 11.49 -2.13 11.08
N ILE A 481 11.32 -3.41 10.73
CA ILE A 481 10.42 -3.86 9.67
C ILE A 481 9.42 -4.81 10.28
N LEU A 482 8.13 -4.47 10.15
CA LEU A 482 7.03 -5.31 10.58
C LEU A 482 6.30 -5.86 9.36
N GLU A 483 5.99 -7.15 9.38
CA GLU A 483 4.97 -7.75 8.53
C GLU A 483 3.64 -7.75 9.30
N ILE A 484 2.63 -7.07 8.78
CA ILE A 484 1.31 -6.96 9.40
C ILE A 484 0.36 -7.95 8.69
N THR A 485 -0.14 -8.91 9.44
CA THR A 485 -0.97 -10.02 8.95
C THR A 485 -2.45 -9.79 9.21
#